data_AF-A0A5C4X8G2-F1
#
_entry.id   AF-A0A5C4X8G2-F1
#
_cell.length_a   1.000
_cell.length_b   1.000
_cell.length_c   1.000
_cell.angle_alpha   90.00
_cell.angle_beta   90.00
_cell.angle_gamma   90.00
#
_symmetry.space_group_name_H-M   'P 1'
#
loop_
_entity.id
_entity.type
_entity.pdbx_description
1 polymer ?
#
loop_
_entity_poly.entity_id
_entity_poly.type
_entity_poly.pdbx_seq_one_letter_code
_entity_poly.pdbx_strand_id
1 'polypeptide(L)'
;MKGQDFSEYEKRRAETHEEAWRLAATLTNIRSRHCRYRMCRRHQFCEGPMQPSAHQKGVIRAHKEIGLSGTACAGLPMCMSNATADYYASVRGVSEKLTDLRNGELKHRKPWEFLHLIQNGIRNQHRNARHT
;
A
#
# COMPACT_ATOMS: atom_id res chain seq x y z
N MET A 1 30.18 18.50 -10.38
CA MET A 1 29.49 17.26 -10.77
C MET A 1 28.01 17.57 -10.92
N LYS A 2 27.40 17.37 -12.09
CA LYS A 2 25.93 17.34 -12.17
C LYS A 2 25.50 16.11 -11.38
N GLY A 3 24.76 16.33 -10.29
CA GLY A 3 24.19 15.24 -9.50
C GLY A 3 23.37 14.33 -10.41
N GLN A 4 23.48 13.03 -10.19
CA GLN A 4 22.69 12.05 -10.93
C GLN A 4 21.20 12.37 -10.69
N ASP A 5 20.45 12.60 -11.76
CA ASP A 5 19.02 12.93 -11.64
C ASP A 5 18.22 11.64 -11.40
N PHE A 6 17.66 11.52 -10.20
CA PHE A 6 16.84 10.39 -9.81
C PHE A 6 15.33 10.68 -9.86
N SER A 7 14.90 11.83 -10.38
CA SER A 7 13.50 12.27 -10.32
C SER A 7 12.50 11.25 -10.89
N GLU A 8 12.76 10.69 -12.07
CA GLU A 8 11.89 9.68 -12.69
C GLU A 8 11.88 8.36 -11.90
N TYR A 9 13.04 7.99 -11.33
CA TYR A 9 13.15 6.81 -10.49
C TYR A 9 12.34 6.98 -9.19
N GLU A 10 12.49 8.12 -8.51
CA GLU A 10 11.77 8.43 -7.29
C GLU A 10 10.26 8.52 -7.52
N LYS A 11 9.84 9.06 -8.67
CA LYS A 11 8.42 9.07 -9.07
C LYS A 11 7.85 7.66 -9.19
N ARG A 12 8.50 6.78 -9.97
CA ARG A 12 8.06 5.39 -10.12
C ARG A 12 8.05 4.64 -8.79
N ARG A 13 9.05 4.90 -7.95
CA ARG A 13 9.14 4.30 -6.62
C ARG A 13 8.01 4.77 -5.70
N ALA A 14 7.65 6.06 -5.74
CA ALA A 14 6.54 6.61 -4.98
C ALA A 14 5.20 6.02 -5.42
N GLU A 15 4.97 5.93 -6.73
CA GLU A 15 3.77 5.31 -7.32
C GLU A 15 3.64 3.83 -6.88
N THR A 16 4.73 3.08 -6.95
CA THR A 16 4.77 1.65 -6.55
C THR A 16 4.50 1.48 -5.06
N HIS A 17 5.12 2.34 -4.23
CA HIS A 17 4.92 2.36 -2.79
C HIS A 17 3.47 2.67 -2.43
N GLU A 18 2.88 3.69 -3.05
CA GLU A 18 1.48 4.05 -2.84
C GLU A 18 0.52 2.94 -3.27
N GLU A 19 0.73 2.34 -4.45
CA GLU A 19 -0.08 1.22 -4.95
C GLU A 19 -0.07 0.05 -3.95
N ALA A 20 1.12 -0.40 -3.53
CA ALA A 20 1.28 -1.52 -2.60
C ALA A 20 0.58 -1.26 -1.26
N TRP A 21 0.78 -0.09 -0.67
CA TRP A 21 0.17 0.26 0.62
C TRP A 21 -1.34 0.43 0.54
N ARG A 22 -1.87 1.02 -0.55
CA ARG A 22 -3.33 1.13 -0.75
C ARG A 22 -3.97 -0.24 -0.90
N LEU A 23 -3.33 -1.17 -1.60
CA LEU A 23 -3.81 -2.55 -1.74
C LEU A 23 -3.76 -3.29 -0.41
N ALA A 24 -2.65 -3.20 0.32
CA ALA A 24 -2.53 -3.79 1.65
C ALA A 24 -3.62 -3.27 2.60
N ALA A 25 -3.80 -1.95 2.68
CA ALA A 25 -4.84 -1.32 3.51
C ALA A 25 -6.26 -1.68 3.05
N THR A 26 -6.48 -1.92 1.75
CA THR A 26 -7.76 -2.40 1.23
C THR A 26 -8.05 -3.80 1.75
N LEU A 27 -7.09 -4.72 1.63
CA LEU A 27 -7.25 -6.11 2.03
C LEU A 27 -7.38 -6.30 3.54
N THR A 28 -6.67 -5.49 4.32
CA THR A 28 -6.58 -5.64 5.78
C THR A 28 -7.52 -4.69 6.51
N ASN A 29 -7.34 -3.37 6.33
CA ASN A 29 -7.97 -2.37 7.19
C ASN A 29 -9.41 -2.07 6.79
N ILE A 30 -9.73 -2.07 5.50
CA ILE A 30 -11.10 -1.80 5.03
C ILE A 30 -12.00 -3.00 5.34
N ARG A 31 -11.54 -4.21 5.03
CA ARG A 31 -12.31 -5.45 5.27
C ARG A 31 -12.56 -5.68 6.76
N SER A 32 -11.57 -5.46 7.60
CA SER A 32 -11.71 -5.60 9.06
C SER A 32 -12.30 -4.37 9.75
N ARG A 33 -12.82 -3.39 8.98
CA ARG A 33 -13.42 -2.13 9.49
C ARG A 33 -12.52 -1.28 10.39
N HIS A 34 -11.21 -1.50 10.38
CA HIS A 34 -10.23 -0.64 11.06
C HIS A 34 -10.06 0.72 10.38
N CYS A 35 -10.33 0.81 9.08
CA CYS A 35 -10.28 2.07 8.35
C CYS A 35 -11.48 2.98 8.69
N ARG A 36 -11.21 4.10 9.37
CA ARG A 36 -12.23 5.10 9.74
C ARG A 36 -12.61 6.07 8.63
N TYR A 37 -11.89 6.09 7.50
CA TYR A 37 -12.25 6.95 6.37
C TYR A 37 -13.51 6.44 5.65
N ARG A 38 -14.59 7.25 5.63
CA ARG A 38 -15.90 6.85 5.11
C ARG A 38 -15.85 6.48 3.63
N MET A 39 -15.13 7.26 2.82
CA MET A 39 -15.01 7.00 1.38
C MET A 39 -14.37 5.64 1.11
N CYS A 40 -13.30 5.30 1.83
CA CYS A 40 -12.66 3.98 1.71
C CYS A 40 -13.65 2.84 1.93
N ARG A 41 -14.48 2.93 2.98
CA ARG A 41 -15.49 1.91 3.29
C ARG A 41 -16.62 1.88 2.26
N ARG A 42 -17.02 3.03 1.72
CA ARG A 42 -18.07 3.11 0.69
C ARG A 42 -17.60 2.45 -0.62
N HIS A 43 -16.38 2.75 -1.05
CA HIS A 43 -15.83 2.25 -2.32
C HIS A 43 -15.15 0.88 -2.18
N GLN A 44 -15.03 0.36 -0.95
CA GLN A 44 -14.32 -0.89 -0.65
C GLN A 44 -12.87 -0.88 -1.19
N PHE A 45 -12.25 0.29 -1.17
CA PHE A 45 -10.89 0.53 -1.68
C PHE A 45 -10.22 1.68 -0.94
N CYS A 46 -8.89 1.61 -0.76
CA CYS A 46 -8.17 2.61 0.00
C CYS A 46 -7.91 3.89 -0.81
N GLU A 47 -8.72 4.90 -0.54
CA GLU A 47 -8.61 6.26 -1.09
C GLU A 47 -8.16 7.29 -0.04
N GLY A 48 -7.79 6.83 1.16
CA GLY A 48 -7.30 7.71 2.22
C GLY A 48 -6.04 8.47 1.79
N PRO A 49 -5.81 9.68 2.32
CA PRO A 49 -4.60 10.42 2.03
C PRO A 49 -3.37 9.68 2.56
N MET A 50 -2.27 9.79 1.82
CA MET A 50 -0.95 9.33 2.26
C MET A 50 -0.39 10.38 3.22
N GLN A 51 0.05 9.95 4.40
CA GLN A 51 0.51 10.81 5.49
C GLN A 51 1.89 10.35 5.96
N PRO A 52 2.80 11.28 6.32
CA PRO A 52 4.07 10.91 6.93
C PRO A 52 3.86 9.99 8.13
N SER A 53 4.73 8.99 8.29
CA SER A 53 4.67 8.06 9.42
C SER A 53 6.03 7.85 10.06
N ALA A 54 6.05 7.74 11.39
CA ALA A 54 7.25 7.40 12.14
C ALA A 54 7.84 6.05 11.72
N HIS A 55 7.00 5.12 11.25
CA HIS A 55 7.40 3.81 10.76
C HIS A 55 8.30 3.89 9.51
N GLN A 56 8.21 4.97 8.73
CA GLN A 56 9.00 5.14 7.51
C GLN A 56 10.35 5.82 7.74
N LYS A 57 10.65 6.29 8.97
CA LYS A 57 11.91 7.01 9.27
C LYS A 57 13.17 6.24 8.86
N GLY A 58 13.20 4.93 9.09
CA GLY A 58 14.34 4.08 8.69
C GLY A 58 14.51 4.01 7.18
N VAL A 59 13.42 3.83 6.43
CA VAL A 59 13.43 3.79 4.96
C VAL A 59 13.87 5.13 4.38
N ILE A 60 13.34 6.23 4.91
CA ILE A 60 13.72 7.60 4.50
C ILE A 60 15.22 7.81 4.71
N ARG A 61 15.76 7.39 5.86
CA ARG A 61 17.20 7.51 6.15
C ARG A 61 18.03 6.70 5.16
N ALA A 62 17.70 5.43 4.94
CA ALA A 62 18.41 4.57 4.01
C ALA A 62 18.39 5.14 2.57
N HIS A 63 17.28 5.74 2.14
CA HIS A 63 17.17 6.39 0.84
C HIS A 63 18.09 7.60 0.71
N LYS A 64 18.16 8.43 1.75
CA LYS A 64 19.08 9.56 1.77
C LYS A 64 20.55 9.13 1.72
N GLU A 65 20.89 8.03 2.41
CA GLU A 65 22.26 7.48 2.41
C GLU A 65 22.70 7.01 1.02
N ILE A 66 21.78 6.60 0.14
CA ILE A 66 22.07 6.21 -1.26
C ILE A 66 21.86 7.36 -2.27
N GLY A 67 21.67 8.59 -1.81
CA GLY A 67 21.56 9.78 -2.67
C GLY A 67 20.16 10.10 -3.20
N LEU A 68 19.10 9.46 -2.67
CA LEU A 68 17.70 9.80 -2.98
C LEU A 68 17.15 10.86 -2.00
N SER A 69 16.02 11.50 -2.34
CA SER A 69 15.39 12.49 -1.47
C SER A 69 14.80 11.90 -0.18
N GLY A 70 14.43 10.61 -0.23
CA GLY A 70 13.71 9.91 0.82
C GLY A 70 12.22 10.23 0.88
N THR A 71 11.69 11.08 -0.02
CA THR A 71 10.27 11.45 -0.03
C THR A 71 9.37 10.35 -0.63
N ALA A 72 9.91 9.57 -1.58
CA ALA A 72 9.15 8.56 -2.33
C ALA A 72 8.46 7.51 -1.45
N CYS A 73 9.05 7.14 -0.31
CA CYS A 73 8.50 6.13 0.60
C CYS A 73 8.10 6.68 1.98
N ALA A 74 7.94 8.00 2.12
CA ALA A 74 7.72 8.62 3.41
C ALA A 74 6.27 8.46 3.95
N GLY A 75 5.31 8.30 3.04
CA GLY A 75 3.88 8.29 3.36
C GLY A 75 3.31 6.90 3.62
N LEU A 76 2.32 6.80 4.50
CA LEU A 76 1.43 5.65 4.64
C LEU A 76 -0.02 6.10 4.50
N PRO A 77 -0.96 5.23 4.09
CA PRO A 77 -2.38 5.56 4.15
C PRO A 77 -2.76 6.03 5.57
N MET A 78 -3.66 7.00 5.68
CA MET A 78 -4.07 7.58 6.97
C MET A 78 -4.36 6.51 8.05
N CYS A 79 -5.03 5.43 7.68
CA CYS A 79 -5.37 4.32 8.59
C CYS A 79 -4.17 3.53 9.13
N MET A 80 -2.99 3.70 8.55
CA MET A 80 -1.72 3.08 8.96
C MET A 80 -0.70 4.07 9.52
N SER A 81 -0.86 5.36 9.24
CA SER A 81 0.12 6.39 9.63
C SER A 81 0.49 6.38 11.12
N ASN A 82 -0.50 6.14 11.98
CA ASN A 82 -0.40 6.06 13.44
C ASN A 82 -0.71 4.65 13.99
N ALA A 83 -0.57 3.61 13.18
CA ALA A 83 -0.77 2.24 13.64
C ALA A 83 0.24 1.87 14.74
N THR A 84 -0.15 0.94 15.63
CA THR A 84 0.79 0.32 16.56
C THR A 84 1.88 -0.44 15.79
N ALA A 85 3.04 -0.65 16.41
CA ALA A 85 4.16 -1.34 15.77
C ALA A 85 3.78 -2.74 15.29
N ASP A 86 3.06 -3.52 16.11
CA ASP A 86 2.64 -4.88 15.76
C ASP A 86 1.67 -4.88 14.56
N TYR A 87 0.72 -3.96 14.57
CA TYR A 87 -0.24 -3.85 13.47
C TYR A 87 0.44 -3.37 12.18
N TYR A 88 1.37 -2.42 12.29
CA TYR A 88 2.20 -2.00 11.17
C TYR A 88 3.01 -3.16 10.60
N ALA A 89 3.67 -3.96 11.44
CA ALA A 89 4.47 -5.11 11.00
C ALA A 89 3.61 -6.15 10.26
N SER A 90 2.41 -6.45 10.77
CA SER A 90 1.48 -7.37 10.13
C SER A 90 1.05 -6.89 8.73
N VAL A 91 0.61 -5.63 8.62
CA VAL A 91 0.16 -5.07 7.34
C VAL A 91 1.33 -4.86 6.37
N ARG A 92 2.52 -4.54 6.88
CA ARG A 92 3.75 -4.44 6.08
C ARG A 92 4.07 -5.78 5.40
N GLY A 93 3.97 -6.90 6.11
CA GLY A 93 4.16 -8.22 5.52
C GLY A 93 3.16 -8.53 4.40
N VAL A 94 1.93 -8.01 4.49
CA VAL A 94 0.96 -8.10 3.37
C VAL A 94 1.41 -7.23 2.20
N SER A 95 1.85 -5.99 2.45
CA SER A 95 2.35 -5.10 1.41
C SER A 95 3.54 -5.71 0.65
N GLU A 96 4.49 -6.31 1.35
CA GLU A 96 5.67 -6.96 0.75
C GLU A 96 5.26 -8.14 -0.15
N LYS A 97 4.38 -9.02 0.32
CA LYS A 97 3.82 -10.12 -0.50
C LYS A 97 3.09 -9.61 -1.74
N LEU A 98 2.35 -8.51 -1.63
CA LEU A 98 1.67 -7.91 -2.78
C LEU A 98 2.68 -7.37 -3.80
N THR A 99 3.77 -6.76 -3.34
CA THR A 99 4.86 -6.31 -4.21
C THR A 99 5.52 -7.49 -4.91
N ASP A 100 5.77 -8.61 -4.22
CA ASP A 100 6.35 -9.81 -4.81
C ASP A 100 5.43 -10.42 -5.89
N LEU A 101 4.14 -10.56 -5.58
CA LEU A 101 3.13 -11.02 -6.55
C LEU A 101 3.04 -10.09 -7.77
N ARG A 102 3.11 -8.77 -7.52
CA ARG A 102 3.10 -7.74 -8.57
C ARG A 102 4.30 -7.86 -9.50
N ASN A 103 5.48 -8.12 -8.95
CA ASN A 103 6.73 -8.21 -9.70
C ASN A 103 6.94 -9.58 -10.37
N GLY A 104 6.27 -10.62 -9.87
CA GLY A 104 6.25 -11.97 -10.44
C GLY A 104 5.02 -12.23 -11.30
N GLU A 105 4.10 -13.05 -10.78
CA GLU A 105 2.95 -13.61 -11.50
C GLU A 105 2.04 -12.55 -12.16
N LEU A 106 2.00 -11.34 -11.61
CA LEU A 106 1.07 -10.29 -12.03
C LEU A 106 1.75 -9.12 -12.73
N LYS A 107 3.01 -9.29 -13.14
CA LYS A 107 3.82 -8.26 -13.80
C LYS A 107 3.16 -7.68 -15.05
N HIS A 108 2.45 -8.53 -15.80
CA HIS A 108 1.79 -8.14 -17.05
C HIS A 108 0.32 -7.71 -16.86
N ARG A 109 -0.22 -7.82 -15.64
CA ARG A 109 -1.60 -7.44 -15.34
C ARG A 109 -1.70 -5.93 -15.17
N LYS A 110 -2.83 -5.35 -15.56
CA LYS A 110 -3.08 -3.92 -15.30
C LYS A 110 -3.53 -3.72 -13.84
N PRO A 111 -3.20 -2.59 -13.19
CA PRO A 111 -3.56 -2.35 -11.79
C PRO A 111 -5.04 -2.58 -11.47
N TRP A 112 -5.95 -2.19 -12.38
CA TRP A 112 -7.38 -2.37 -12.20
C TRP A 112 -7.84 -3.84 -12.32
N GLU A 113 -7.12 -4.69 -13.06
CA GLU A 113 -7.41 -6.12 -13.12
C GLU A 113 -7.10 -6.80 -11.78
N PHE A 114 -6.01 -6.38 -11.13
CA PHE A 114 -5.66 -6.85 -9.80
C PHE A 114 -6.71 -6.45 -8.76
N LEU A 115 -7.15 -5.19 -8.84
CA LEU A 115 -8.27 -4.66 -8.08
C LEU A 115 -9.57 -5.44 -8.32
N HIS A 116 -9.89 -5.80 -9.56
CA HIS A 116 -11.06 -6.62 -9.89
C HIS A 116 -10.94 -8.04 -9.35
N LEU A 117 -9.77 -8.67 -9.44
CA LEU A 117 -9.52 -10.00 -8.86
C LEU A 117 -9.73 -9.99 -7.35
N ILE A 118 -9.19 -8.97 -6.68
CA ILE A 118 -9.41 -8.75 -5.26
C ILE A 118 -10.90 -8.54 -4.98
N GLN A 119 -11.58 -7.59 -5.66
CA GLN A 119 -13.00 -7.28 -5.45
C GLN A 119 -13.93 -8.46 -5.74
N ASN A 120 -13.65 -9.27 -6.76
CA ASN A 120 -14.45 -10.45 -7.10
C ASN A 120 -14.23 -11.58 -6.09
N GLY A 121 -12.98 -11.83 -5.68
CA GLY A 121 -12.70 -12.74 -4.56
C GLY A 121 -13.38 -12.29 -3.27
N ILE A 122 -13.42 -10.98 -3.02
CA ILE A 122 -14.11 -10.37 -1.87
C ILE A 122 -15.61 -10.64 -1.89
N ARG A 123 -16.28 -10.35 -3.01
CA ARG A 123 -17.73 -10.54 -3.15
C ARG A 123 -18.15 -12.00 -2.98
N ASN A 124 -17.35 -12.94 -3.48
CA ASN A 124 -17.64 -14.37 -3.38
C ASN A 124 -17.49 -14.89 -1.94
N GLN A 125 -16.48 -14.45 -1.19
CA GLN A 125 -16.34 -14.81 0.23
C GLN A 125 -17.52 -14.33 1.08
N HIS A 126 -18.01 -13.09 0.87
CA HIS A 126 -19.15 -12.57 1.61
C HIS A 126 -20.49 -13.22 1.25
N ARG A 127 -20.65 -13.76 0.03
CA ARG A 127 -21.84 -14.55 -0.35
C ARG A 127 -21.82 -15.92 0.34
N ASN A 128 -20.67 -16.59 0.37
CA ASN A 128 -20.57 -17.91 0.98
C ASN A 128 -20.66 -17.87 2.51
N ALA A 129 -20.18 -16.80 3.16
CA ALA A 129 -20.29 -16.62 4.61
C ALA A 129 -21.71 -16.34 5.13
N ARG A 130 -22.73 -16.20 4.26
CA ARG A 130 -24.14 -16.07 4.65
C ARG A 130 -24.90 -17.40 4.62
N HIS A 131 -24.25 -18.48 4.20
CA HIS A 131 -24.85 -19.82 4.05
C HIS A 131 -24.29 -20.85 5.05
N THR A 132 -23.57 -20.39 6.08
CA THR A 132 -23.08 -21.16 7.24
C THR A 132 -23.55 -20.47 8.50
#